data_AF-A0A5C4Y7U0-F1
#
_entry.id   AF-A0A5C4Y7U0-F1
#
_cell.length_a   1.000
_cell.length_b   1.000
_cell.length_c   1.000
_cell.angle_alpha   90.00
_cell.angle_beta   90.00
_cell.angle_gamma   90.00
#
_symmetry.space_group_name_H-M   'P 1'
#
loop_
_entity.id
_entity.type
_entity.pdbx_description
1 polymer ?
#
loop_
_entity_poly.entity_id
_entity_poly.type
_entity_poly.pdbx_seq_one_letter_code
_entity_poly.pdbx_strand_id
1 'polypeptide(L)'
;MTDPSGELPHQEPGLEELLERYAMLRDTIQGLEAEREALGAQLKAALASGERAETELYRAVLKVSRRVEYPLERFREVFGDAAALEVATVDRKKADALAGAGDLDPERLRELGVVREIQVLTLQPKTR
;
A
#
# COMPACT_ATOMS: atom_id res chain seq x y z
N MET A 1 -14.92 5.09 59.19
CA MET A 1 -15.48 5.31 57.84
C MET A 1 -14.38 5.95 57.01
N THR A 2 -13.54 5.12 56.40
CA THR A 2 -12.40 5.50 55.57
C THR A 2 -12.74 5.03 54.18
N ASP A 3 -12.98 5.98 53.27
CA ASP A 3 -13.24 5.71 51.86
C ASP A 3 -11.90 5.83 51.12
N PRO A 4 -11.31 4.74 50.61
CA PRO A 4 -10.06 4.77 49.87
C PRO A 4 -10.38 5.00 48.39
N SER A 5 -10.78 6.22 48.03
CA SER A 5 -10.79 6.63 46.64
C SER A 5 -9.35 6.91 46.20
N GLY A 6 -8.61 5.81 46.01
CA GLY A 6 -7.33 5.80 45.33
C GLY A 6 -7.56 6.00 43.83
N GLU A 7 -7.88 7.22 43.43
CA GLU A 7 -7.67 7.65 42.06
C GLU A 7 -6.16 7.72 41.84
N LEU A 8 -5.59 6.62 41.33
CA LEU A 8 -4.26 6.64 40.74
C LEU A 8 -4.29 7.66 39.60
N PRO A 9 -3.42 8.68 39.59
CA PRO A 9 -3.40 9.63 38.51
C PRO A 9 -3.13 8.87 37.20
N HIS A 10 -3.98 9.06 36.20
CA HIS A 10 -3.67 8.65 34.82
C HIS A 10 -2.50 9.52 34.35
N GLN A 11 -1.29 9.10 34.72
CA GLN A 11 -0.07 9.75 34.28
C GLN A 11 0.02 9.50 32.77
N GLU A 12 -0.10 10.58 31.98
CA GLU A 12 0.06 10.48 30.54
C GLU A 12 1.43 9.84 30.26
N PRO A 13 1.48 8.84 29.36
CA PRO A 13 2.72 8.10 29.11
C PRO A 13 3.83 9.04 28.68
N GLY A 14 5.03 8.78 29.20
CA GLY A 14 6.23 9.55 28.87
C GLY A 14 6.57 9.46 27.37
N LEU A 15 7.44 10.37 26.91
CA LEU A 15 7.85 10.39 25.49
C LEU A 15 8.51 9.07 25.05
N GLU A 16 9.32 8.43 25.91
CA GLU A 16 9.91 7.14 25.60
C GLU A 16 8.85 6.03 25.48
N GLU A 17 7.90 5.98 26.41
CA GLU A 17 6.80 4.99 26.40
C GLU A 17 5.90 5.16 25.16
N LEU A 18 5.64 6.41 24.76
CA LEU A 18 4.94 6.72 23.50
C LEU A 18 5.72 6.22 22.28
N LEU A 19 7.04 6.43 22.24
CA LEU A 19 7.89 5.97 21.15
C LEU A 19 7.96 4.45 21.07
N GLU A 20 8.10 3.76 22.20
CA GLU A 20 8.09 2.30 22.28
C GLU A 20 6.76 1.73 21.76
N ARG A 21 5.63 2.27 22.24
CA ARG A 21 4.31 1.85 21.77
C ARG A 21 4.13 2.11 20.28
N TYR A 22 4.60 3.25 19.79
CA TYR A 22 4.55 3.59 18.37
C TYR A 22 5.38 2.60 17.51
N ALA A 23 6.61 2.31 17.93
CA ALA A 23 7.49 1.38 17.22
C ALA A 23 6.89 -0.04 17.17
N MET A 24 6.37 -0.53 18.28
CA MET A 24 5.70 -1.84 18.35
C MET A 24 4.48 -1.92 17.41
N LEU A 25 3.64 -0.88 17.39
CA LEU A 25 2.50 -0.82 16.48
C LEU A 25 2.94 -0.80 15.03
N ARG A 26 3.96 -0.01 14.68
CA ARG A 26 4.53 0.02 13.33
C ARG A 26 4.98 -1.38 12.90
N ASP A 27 5.75 -2.07 13.75
CA ASP A 27 6.31 -3.39 13.41
C ASP A 27 5.20 -4.45 13.30
N THR A 28 4.19 -4.37 14.17
CA THR A 28 3.01 -5.25 14.11
C THR A 28 2.23 -5.03 12.82
N ILE A 29 1.97 -3.77 12.46
CA ILE A 29 1.27 -3.42 11.21
C ILE A 29 2.07 -3.96 10.02
N GLN A 30 3.39 -3.76 9.99
CA GLN A 30 4.23 -4.28 8.90
C GLN A 30 4.16 -5.81 8.78
N GLY A 31 4.19 -6.53 9.91
CA GLY A 31 4.02 -7.98 9.92
C GLY A 31 2.66 -8.42 9.36
N LEU A 32 1.57 -7.79 9.81
CA LEU A 32 0.21 -8.06 9.34
C LEU A 32 0.03 -7.73 7.85
N GLU A 33 0.64 -6.65 7.37
CA GLU A 33 0.60 -6.28 5.96
C GLU A 33 1.32 -7.30 5.07
N ALA A 34 2.48 -7.79 5.50
CA ALA A 34 3.23 -8.82 4.79
C ALA A 34 2.46 -10.15 4.74
N GLU A 35 1.85 -10.57 5.86
CA GLU A 35 1.01 -11.78 5.89
C GLU A 35 -0.22 -11.62 4.98
N ARG A 36 -0.92 -10.48 5.06
CA ARG A 36 -2.06 -10.16 4.19
C ARG A 36 -1.67 -10.21 2.71
N GLU A 37 -0.50 -9.68 2.35
CA GLU A 37 -0.01 -9.72 0.97
C GLU A 37 0.25 -11.15 0.48
N ALA A 38 0.90 -11.97 1.30
CA ALA A 38 1.16 -13.37 0.99
C ALA A 38 -0.16 -14.17 0.79
N LEU A 39 -1.14 -13.99 1.68
CA LEU A 39 -2.47 -14.58 1.54
C LEU A 39 -3.18 -14.06 0.28
N GLY A 40 -3.07 -12.76 0.01
CA GLY A 40 -3.65 -12.14 -1.19
C GLY A 40 -3.08 -12.71 -2.49
N ALA A 41 -1.77 -13.00 -2.55
CA ALA A 41 -1.13 -13.62 -3.70
C ALA A 41 -1.67 -15.04 -3.95
N GLN A 42 -1.83 -15.84 -2.90
CA GLN A 42 -2.39 -17.19 -3.00
C GLN A 42 -3.86 -17.17 -3.47
N LEU A 43 -4.68 -16.29 -2.89
CA LEU A 43 -6.07 -16.10 -3.32
C LEU A 43 -6.16 -15.65 -4.79
N LYS A 44 -5.29 -14.73 -5.23
CA LYS A 44 -5.25 -14.32 -6.63
C LYS A 44 -4.96 -15.49 -7.56
N ALA A 45 -3.98 -16.32 -7.23
CA ALA A 45 -3.62 -17.48 -8.05
C ALA A 45 -4.79 -18.48 -8.16
N ALA A 46 -5.45 -18.80 -7.04
CA ALA A 46 -6.61 -19.69 -7.02
C ALA A 46 -7.81 -19.11 -7.80
N LEU A 47 -8.11 -17.82 -7.65
CA LEU A 47 -9.20 -17.20 -8.42
C LEU A 47 -8.86 -17.15 -9.92
N ALA A 48 -7.59 -16.96 -10.29
CA ALA A 48 -7.15 -16.96 -11.69
C ALA A 48 -7.22 -18.36 -12.32
N SER A 49 -7.12 -19.44 -11.53
CA SER A 49 -7.38 -20.82 -12.00
C SER A 49 -8.87 -21.17 -12.06
N GLY A 50 -9.76 -20.24 -11.72
CA GLY A 50 -11.21 -20.39 -11.79
C GLY A 50 -11.89 -20.83 -10.49
N GLU A 51 -11.15 -20.91 -9.38
CA GLU A 51 -11.72 -21.20 -8.08
C GLU A 51 -12.61 -20.04 -7.58
N ARG A 52 -13.41 -20.33 -6.55
CA ARG A 52 -14.27 -19.35 -5.87
C ARG A 52 -14.03 -19.45 -4.37
N ALA A 53 -13.76 -18.30 -3.75
CA ALA A 53 -13.59 -18.20 -2.30
C ALA A 53 -14.61 -17.22 -1.72
N GLU A 54 -15.36 -17.67 -0.71
CA GLU A 54 -16.28 -16.83 0.05
C GLU A 54 -16.31 -17.26 1.51
N THR A 55 -16.51 -16.29 2.39
CA THR A 55 -16.84 -16.48 3.81
C THR A 55 -18.33 -16.22 4.02
N GLU A 56 -18.77 -16.20 5.28
CA GLU A 56 -20.11 -15.73 5.62
C GLU A 56 -20.33 -14.28 5.18
N LEU A 57 -19.32 -13.41 5.30
CA LEU A 57 -19.46 -11.98 5.09
C LEU A 57 -18.96 -11.49 3.72
N TYR A 58 -18.01 -12.18 3.11
CA TYR A 58 -17.31 -11.68 1.93
C TYR A 58 -17.19 -12.71 0.82
N ARG A 59 -17.14 -12.23 -0.42
CA ARG A 59 -16.71 -12.99 -1.60
C ARG A 59 -15.45 -12.37 -2.16
N ALA A 60 -14.43 -13.20 -2.40
CA ALA A 60 -13.22 -12.77 -3.08
C ALA A 60 -13.45 -12.73 -4.60
N VAL A 61 -13.09 -11.63 -5.24
CA VAL A 61 -13.19 -11.47 -6.70
C VAL A 61 -11.94 -10.81 -7.26
N LEU A 62 -11.54 -11.24 -8.47
CA LEU A 62 -10.54 -10.54 -9.27
C LEU A 62 -11.23 -9.48 -10.11
N LYS A 63 -10.82 -8.23 -9.91
CA LYS A 63 -11.23 -7.11 -10.75
C LYS A 63 -10.07 -6.72 -11.66
N VAL A 64 -10.35 -6.49 -12.94
CA VAL A 64 -9.39 -5.86 -13.83
C VAL A 64 -9.32 -4.38 -13.48
N SER A 65 -8.11 -3.89 -13.20
CA SER A 65 -7.82 -2.48 -12.94
C SER A 65 -6.79 -2.00 -13.96
N ARG A 66 -6.89 -0.74 -14.34
CA ARG A 66 -5.92 -0.10 -15.23
C ARG A 66 -4.95 0.72 -14.41
N ARG A 67 -3.66 0.34 -14.44
CA ARG A 67 -2.57 1.07 -13.81
C ARG A 67 -1.70 1.71 -14.88
N VAL A 68 -1.27 2.94 -14.65
CA VAL A 68 -0.24 3.56 -15.49
C VAL A 68 1.10 3.19 -14.88
N GLU A 69 1.95 2.58 -15.70
CA GLU A 69 3.32 2.24 -15.37
C GLU A 69 4.27 3.03 -16.27
N TYR A 70 5.45 3.36 -15.76
CA TYR A 70 6.50 4.02 -16.52
C TYR A 70 7.63 2.99 -16.79
N PRO A 71 7.81 2.50 -18.04
CA PRO A 71 8.82 1.50 -18.34
C PRO A 71 10.22 2.04 -18.00
N LEU A 72 10.95 1.34 -17.13
CA LEU A 72 12.19 1.85 -16.53
C LEU A 72 13.24 2.27 -17.57
N GLU A 73 13.43 1.46 -18.61
CA GLU A 73 14.40 1.74 -19.67
C GLU A 73 14.04 3.03 -20.44
N ARG A 74 12.77 3.20 -20.82
CA ARG A 74 12.30 4.41 -21.51
C ARG A 74 12.31 5.64 -20.60
N PHE A 75 11.98 5.44 -19.32
CA PHE A 75 12.03 6.51 -18.32
C PHE A 75 13.48 7.01 -18.13
N ARG A 76 14.43 6.08 -18.05
CA ARG A 76 15.87 6.34 -17.97
C ARG A 76 16.38 7.09 -19.20
N GLU A 77 15.97 6.69 -20.40
CA GLU A 77 16.36 7.38 -21.64
C GLU A 77 15.93 8.86 -21.65
N VAL A 78 14.77 9.18 -21.08
CA VAL A 78 14.18 10.54 -21.12
C VAL A 78 14.61 11.42 -19.94
N PHE A 79 14.70 10.86 -18.74
CA PHE A 79 14.94 11.60 -17.50
C PHE A 79 16.30 11.30 -16.84
N GLY A 80 17.06 10.35 -17.37
CA GLY A 80 18.37 9.95 -16.87
C GLY A 80 18.33 8.95 -15.71
N ASP A 81 19.51 8.42 -15.39
CA ASP A 81 19.68 7.35 -14.39
C ASP A 81 19.30 7.76 -12.97
N ALA A 82 19.59 9.00 -12.57
CA ALA A 82 19.30 9.49 -11.22
C ALA A 82 17.78 9.51 -10.96
N ALA A 83 17.00 10.02 -11.90
CA ALA A 83 15.55 10.00 -11.83
C ALA A 83 14.99 8.58 -11.91
N ALA A 84 15.58 7.72 -12.74
CA ALA A 84 15.18 6.32 -12.88
C ALA A 84 15.35 5.53 -11.57
N LEU A 85 16.43 5.76 -10.82
CA LEU A 85 16.68 5.10 -9.53
C LEU A 85 15.62 5.48 -8.48
N GLU A 86 15.23 6.75 -8.44
CA GLU A 86 14.23 7.28 -7.51
C GLU A 86 12.82 6.75 -7.79
N VAL A 87 12.46 6.55 -9.07
CA VAL A 87 11.15 6.03 -9.50
C VAL A 87 11.10 4.51 -9.54
N ALA A 88 12.21 3.81 -9.82
CA ALA A 88 12.28 2.35 -9.79
C ALA A 88 11.96 1.75 -8.41
N THR A 89 12.19 2.53 -7.35
CA THR A 89 11.92 2.13 -5.97
C THR A 89 10.48 2.44 -5.52
N VAL A 90 9.75 3.36 -6.18
CA VAL A 90 8.37 3.71 -5.83
C VAL A 90 7.56 4.13 -7.06
N ASP A 91 6.50 3.35 -7.32
CA ASP A 91 5.54 3.45 -8.42
C ASP A 91 4.83 4.81 -8.52
N ARG A 92 4.44 5.20 -9.75
CA ARG A 92 3.66 6.36 -10.26
C ARG A 92 3.55 7.60 -9.37
N LYS A 93 3.06 7.45 -8.14
CA LYS A 93 2.92 8.51 -7.14
C LYS A 93 4.21 9.33 -6.95
N LYS A 94 5.38 8.69 -6.97
CA LYS A 94 6.67 9.43 -6.91
C LYS A 94 6.96 10.19 -8.20
N ALA A 95 6.73 9.59 -9.36
CA ALA A 95 6.94 10.28 -10.64
C ALA A 95 6.00 11.50 -10.76
N ASP A 96 4.74 11.36 -10.34
CA ASP A 96 3.78 12.46 -10.28
C ASP A 96 4.22 13.54 -9.26
N ALA A 97 4.82 13.15 -8.14
CA ALA A 97 5.38 14.08 -7.15
C ALA A 97 6.60 14.85 -7.67
N LEU A 98 7.52 14.17 -8.37
CA LEU A 98 8.70 14.79 -8.99
C LEU A 98 8.28 15.75 -10.12
N ALA A 99 7.28 15.40 -10.92
CA ALA A 99 6.69 16.32 -11.89
C ALA A 99 6.06 17.54 -11.21
N GLY A 100 5.38 17.34 -10.07
CA GLY A 100 4.84 18.43 -9.26
C GLY A 100 5.91 19.33 -8.62
N ALA A 101 7.08 18.78 -8.31
CA ALA A 101 8.23 19.52 -7.79
C ALA A 101 9.03 20.27 -8.87
N GLY A 102 8.76 19.99 -10.15
CA GLY A 102 9.48 20.57 -11.30
C GLY A 102 10.74 19.80 -11.71
N ASP A 103 11.01 18.65 -11.08
CA ASP A 103 12.16 17.79 -11.38
C ASP A 103 11.96 16.96 -12.66
N LEU A 104 10.70 16.76 -13.08
CA LEU A 104 10.34 16.09 -14.32
C LEU A 104 9.40 16.94 -15.16
N ASP A 105 9.56 16.87 -16.48
CA ASP A 105 8.63 17.45 -17.45
C ASP A 105 7.28 16.67 -17.43
N PRO A 106 6.15 17.29 -17.04
CA PRO A 106 4.85 16.64 -16.95
C PRO A 106 4.25 16.22 -18.31
N GLU A 107 4.66 16.84 -19.42
CA GLU A 107 4.22 16.46 -20.77
C GLU A 107 4.92 15.17 -21.20
N ARG A 108 6.25 15.13 -21.10
CA ARG A 108 7.04 13.93 -21.39
C ARG A 108 6.68 12.75 -20.48
N LEU A 109 6.40 13.02 -19.21
CA LEU A 109 5.98 11.98 -18.27
C LEU A 109 4.68 11.31 -18.72
N ARG A 110 3.70 12.10 -19.19
CA ARG A 110 2.42 11.58 -19.69
C ARG A 110 2.60 10.71 -20.94
N GLU A 111 3.48 11.07 -21.86
CA GLU A 111 3.77 10.31 -23.08
C GLU A 111 4.43 8.95 -22.81
N LEU A 112 5.21 8.86 -21.73
CA LEU A 112 5.88 7.63 -21.31
C LEU A 112 4.98 6.64 -20.58
N GLY A 113 3.86 7.11 -20.02
CA GLY A 113 2.93 6.29 -19.26
C GLY A 113 2.29 5.19 -20.12
N VAL A 114 2.55 3.93 -19.77
CA VAL A 114 1.90 2.77 -20.38
C VAL A 114 0.77 2.30 -19.47
N VAL A 115 -0.44 2.23 -20.01
CA VAL A 115 -1.56 1.63 -19.28
C VAL A 115 -1.44 0.11 -19.34
N ARG A 116 -1.33 -0.53 -18.18
CA ARG A 116 -1.43 -1.97 -18.03
C ARG A 116 -2.69 -2.37 -17.30
N GLU A 117 -3.30 -3.43 -17.80
CA GLU A 117 -4.38 -4.10 -17.10
C GLU A 117 -3.78 -5.07 -16.09
N ILE A 118 -4.10 -4.87 -14.82
CA ILE A 118 -3.70 -5.72 -13.71
C ILE A 118 -4.92 -6.33 -13.06
N GLN A 119 -4.80 -7.56 -12.56
CA GLN A 119 -5.83 -8.16 -11.73
C GLN A 119 -5.60 -7.80 -10.27
N VAL A 120 -6.60 -7.17 -9.67
CA VAL A 120 -6.61 -6.84 -8.25
C VAL A 120 -7.60 -7.72 -7.51
N LEU A 121 -7.17 -8.25 -6.38
CA LEU A 121 -8.05 -8.97 -5.46
C LEU A 121 -8.89 -7.95 -4.72
N THR A 122 -10.20 -8.16 -4.70
CA THR A 122 -11.15 -7.34 -3.95
C THR A 122 -12.09 -8.24 -3.17
N LEU A 123 -12.46 -7.80 -1.96
CA LEU A 123 -13.47 -8.47 -1.14
C LEU A 123 -14.79 -7.74 -1.33
N GLN A 124 -15.77 -8.41 -1.94
CA GLN A 124 -17.12 -7.90 -2.08
C GLN A 124 -17.96 -8.37 -0.88
N PRO A 125 -18.62 -7.46 -0.15
CA PRO A 125 -19.56 -7.86 0.89
C PRO A 125 -20.71 -8.69 0.31
N LYS A 126 -21.07 -9.77 0.99
CA LYS A 126 -22.30 -10.53 0.75
C LYS A 126 -23.39 -9.82 1.54
N THR A 127 -23.90 -8.69 1.03
CA THR A 127 -25.05 -8.00 1.65
C THR A 127 -26.13 -9.01 2.03
N ARG A 128 -26.67 -8.90 3.25
CA ARG A 128 -27.98 -9.47 3.57
C ARG A 128 -29.08 -8.66 2.90
#